data_AF-A0A350DI55-F1
#
_entry.id   AF-A0A350DI55-F1
#
_cell.length_a   1.000
_cell.length_b   1.000
_cell.length_c   1.000
_cell.angle_alpha   90.00
_cell.angle_beta   90.00
_cell.angle_gamma   90.00
#
_symmetry.space_group_name_H-M   'P 1'
#
loop_
_entity.id
_entity.type
_entity.pdbx_description
1 polymer ?
#
loop_
_entity_poly.entity_id
_entity_poly.type
_entity_poly.pdbx_seq_one_letter_code
_entity_poly.pdbx_strand_id
1 'polypeptide(L)' 'RDQMMMQDVQALEARFDARRKSERRGAAEDPELVSFGWWIQELRVSLFAQQLGTQMPVSVKRLEKRWEEITSV' A
#
# COMPACT_ATOMS: atom_id res chain seq x y z
N ARG A 1 13.17 7.05 14.09
CA ARG A 1 12.61 5.72 13.71
C ARG A 1 11.24 5.89 13.08
N ASP A 2 10.27 6.43 13.81
CA ASP A 2 8.89 6.59 13.32
C ASP A 2 8.78 7.54 12.12
N GLN A 3 9.62 8.58 12.07
CA GLN A 3 9.72 9.45 10.89
C GLN A 3 10.10 8.68 9.62
N MET A 4 11.05 7.75 9.72
CA MET A 4 11.48 6.93 8.58
C MET A 4 10.38 5.95 8.16
N MET A 5 9.69 5.34 9.14
CA MET A 5 8.51 4.50 8.89
C MET A 5 7.38 5.28 8.20
N MET A 6 7.15 6.53 8.59
CA MET A 6 6.18 7.40 7.92
C MET A 6 6.61 7.76 6.51
N GLN A 7 7.91 7.97 6.26
CA GLN A 7 8.42 8.20 4.91
C GLN A 7 8.17 6.99 3.99
N ASP A 8 8.39 5.78 4.50
CA ASP A 8 8.11 4.55 3.74
C ASP A 8 6.62 4.43 3.37
N VAL A 9 5.72 4.70 4.33
CA VAL A 9 4.27 4.70 4.09
C VAL A 9 3.88 5.75 3.05
N GLN A 10 4.37 6.99 3.20
CA GLN A 10 4.08 8.08 2.28
C GLN A 10 4.58 7.80 0.86
N ALA A 11 5.75 7.16 0.72
CA ALA A 11 6.27 6.77 -0.58
C ALA A 11 5.36 5.74 -1.28
N LEU A 12 4.85 4.76 -0.53
CA LEU A 12 3.88 3.76 -1.04
C LEU A 12 2.54 4.41 -1.39
N GLU A 13 2.01 5.28 -0.52
CA GLU A 13 0.76 6.03 -0.76
C GLU A 13 0.87 6.90 -2.03
N ALA A 14 1.99 7.61 -2.23
CA ALA A 14 2.21 8.45 -3.40
C ALA A 14 2.25 7.65 -4.71
N ARG A 15 2.93 6.48 -4.72
CA ARG A 15 2.97 5.58 -5.88
C ARG A 15 1.58 5.03 -6.20
N PHE A 16 0.86 4.59 -5.16
CA PHE A 16 -0.52 4.11 -5.25
C PHE A 16 -1.46 5.15 -5.86
N ASP A 17 -1.46 6.37 -5.33
CA ASP A 17 -2.31 7.46 -5.80
C ASP A 17 -2.00 7.84 -7.25
N ALA A 18 -0.73 7.88 -7.64
CA ALA A 18 -0.33 8.18 -9.01
C ALA A 18 -0.86 7.13 -9.99
N ARG A 19 -0.74 5.84 -9.67
CA ARG A 19 -1.26 4.75 -10.51
C ARG A 19 -2.79 4.80 -10.58
N ARG A 20 -3.46 4.94 -9.44
CA ARG A 20 -4.92 5.03 -9.34
C ARG A 20 -5.48 6.18 -10.18
N LYS A 21 -4.83 7.34 -10.17
CA LYS A 21 -5.21 8.48 -11.02
C LYS A 21 -4.99 8.19 -12.51
N SER A 22 -3.96 7.43 -12.86
CA SER A 22 -3.69 7.06 -14.25
C SER A 22 -4.76 6.13 -14.83
N GLU A 23 -5.24 5.16 -14.04
CA GLU A 23 -6.23 4.16 -14.48
C GLU A 23 -7.67 4.66 -14.49
N ARG A 24 -8.02 5.63 -13.64
CA ARG A 24 -9.38 6.21 -13.61
C ARG A 24 -9.77 6.99 -14.87
N ARG A 25 -8.89 7.13 -15.86
CA ARG A 25 -9.20 7.79 -17.14
C ARG A 25 -10.04 6.89 -18.07
N GLY A 26 -11.22 6.51 -17.61
CA GLY A 26 -12.27 5.89 -18.42
C GLY A 26 -12.59 4.42 -18.13
N ALA A 27 -11.91 3.78 -17.18
CA ALA A 27 -12.17 2.39 -16.77
C ALA A 27 -12.54 2.29 -15.28
N ALA A 28 -13.19 1.17 -14.92
CA ALA A 28 -13.34 0.77 -13.52
C ALA A 28 -11.95 0.56 -12.90
N GLU A 29 -11.82 0.87 -11.61
CA GLU A 29 -10.57 0.70 -10.89
C GLU A 29 -10.20 -0.78 -10.77
N ASP A 30 -8.92 -1.12 -11.00
CA ASP A 30 -8.42 -2.48 -10.86
C ASP A 30 -8.67 -3.01 -9.42
N PRO A 31 -9.38 -4.15 -9.25
CA PRO A 31 -9.58 -4.79 -7.95
C PRO A 31 -8.29 -5.04 -7.17
N GLU A 32 -7.17 -5.30 -7.86
CA GLU A 32 -5.86 -5.48 -7.24
C GLU A 32 -5.32 -4.17 -6.65
N LEU A 33 -5.55 -3.03 -7.31
CA LEU A 33 -5.22 -1.71 -6.75
C LEU A 33 -6.10 -1.38 -5.54
N VAL A 34 -7.40 -1.66 -5.61
CA VAL A 34 -8.29 -1.47 -4.46
C VAL A 34 -7.79 -2.29 -3.26
N SER A 35 -7.42 -3.54 -3.50
CA SER A 35 -6.85 -4.43 -2.48
C SER A 35 -5.53 -3.88 -1.94
N PHE A 36 -4.64 -3.38 -2.80
CA PHE A 36 -3.36 -2.78 -2.37
C PHE A 36 -3.55 -1.58 -1.43
N GLY A 37 -4.60 -0.77 -1.64
CA GLY A 37 -4.94 0.32 -0.71
C GLY A 37 -5.20 -0.17 0.73
N TRP A 38 -5.84 -1.33 0.90
CA TRP A 38 -6.03 -1.95 2.21
C TRP A 38 -4.73 -2.44 2.83
N TRP A 39 -3.81 -2.99 2.02
CA TRP A 39 -2.49 -3.41 2.49
C TRP A 39 -1.68 -2.26 3.09
N ILE A 40 -1.78 -1.04 2.52
CA ILE A 40 -1.15 0.15 3.09
C ILE A 40 -1.74 0.46 4.48
N GLN A 41 -3.05 0.32 4.67
CA GLN A 41 -3.67 0.53 5.97
C GLN A 41 -3.20 -0.51 7.00
N GLU A 42 -3.14 -1.78 6.61
CA GLU A 42 -2.58 -2.84 7.46
C GLU A 42 -1.13 -2.53 7.85
N LEU A 43 -0.30 -2.03 6.91
CA LEU A 43 1.08 -1.63 7.21
C LEU A 43 1.11 -0.52 8.27
N ARG A 44 0.23 0.49 8.17
CA ARG A 44 0.14 1.56 9.17
C ARG A 44 -0.23 1.03 10.54
N VAL A 45 -1.18 0.09 10.63
CA VAL A 45 -1.54 -0.55 11.89
C VAL A 45 -0.34 -1.34 12.45
N SER A 46 0.36 -2.11 11.62
CA SER A 46 1.55 -2.86 12.04
C SER A 46 2.69 -1.97 12.55
N LEU A 47 2.85 -0.75 12.02
CA LEU A 47 3.94 0.15 12.39
C LEU A 47 3.60 1.00 13.62
N PHE A 48 2.36 1.48 13.73
CA PHE A 48 1.99 2.50 14.71
C PHE A 48 0.95 2.07 15.74
N ALA A 49 0.22 0.98 15.49
CA ALA A 49 -0.88 0.52 16.34
C ALA A 49 -0.80 -0.99 16.61
N GLN A 50 0.38 -1.46 17.01
CA GLN A 50 0.70 -2.89 17.20
C GLN A 50 -0.25 -3.61 18.17
N GLN A 51 -0.82 -2.90 19.15
CA GLN A 51 -1.77 -3.46 20.12
C GLN A 51 -3.10 -3.89 19.47
N LEU A 52 -3.47 -3.32 18.32
CA LEU A 52 -4.68 -3.71 17.58
C LEU A 52 -4.49 -5.01 16.80
N GLY A 53 -3.24 -5.35 16.44
CA GLY A 53 -2.93 -6.45 15.54
C GLY A 53 -3.29 -6.16 14.08
N THR A 54 -2.79 -6.98 13.16
CA THR A 54 -3.14 -6.94 11.73
C THR A 54 -3.87 -8.21 11.32
N GLN A 55 -4.72 -8.12 10.31
CA GLN A 55 -5.46 -9.28 9.81
C GLN A 55 -4.54 -10.28 9.10
N MET A 56 -3.44 -9.80 8.54
CA MET A 56 -2.40 -10.60 7.89
C MET A 56 -1.01 -10.03 8.18
N PRO A 57 0.06 -10.84 8.07
CA PRO A 57 1.41 -10.32 8.22
C PRO A 57 1.73 -9.34 7.08
N VAL A 58 2.16 -8.13 7.43
CA VAL A 58 2.48 -7.05 6.48
C VAL A 58 3.83 -6.43 6.83
N SER A 59 4.54 -5.94 5.81
CA SER A 59 5.78 -5.19 5.96
C SER A 59 6.05 -4.40 4.69
N VAL A 60 6.88 -3.35 4.78
CA VAL A 60 7.27 -2.53 3.62
C VAL A 60 7.75 -3.42 2.46
N LYS A 61 8.66 -4.37 2.73
CA LYS A 61 9.19 -5.31 1.72
C LYS A 61 8.11 -6.16 1.06
N ARG A 62 7.08 -6.59 1.80
CA ARG A 62 5.98 -7.40 1.26
C ARG A 62 5.06 -6.55 0.37
N LEU A 63 4.80 -5.31 0.77
CA LEU A 63 4.05 -4.35 -0.04
C LEU A 63 4.80 -4.00 -1.33
N GLU A 64 6.11 -3.76 -1.26
CA GLU A 64 6.93 -3.50 -2.46
C GLU A 64 6.86 -4.66 -3.46
N LYS A 65 7.01 -5.90 -3.00
CA LYS A 65 6.84 -7.08 -3.86
C LYS A 65 5.44 -7.14 -4.47
N ARG A 66 4.39 -6.90 -3.68
CA ARG A 66 3.01 -6.91 -4.18
C ARG A 66 2.77 -5.79 -5.20
N TRP A 67 3.38 -4.63 -4.99
CA TRP A 67 3.33 -3.50 -5.90
C TRP A 67 3.98 -3.84 -7.26
N GLU A 68 5.14 -4.50 -7.25
CA GLU A 68 5.78 -5.00 -8.46
C GLU A 68 4.88 -5.99 -9.20
N GLU A 69 4.25 -6.94 -8.50
CA GLU A 69 3.31 -7.90 -9.11
C GLU A 69 2.12 -7.22 -9.81
N ILE A 70 1.58 -6.13 -9.23
CA ILE A 70 0.44 -5.40 -9.79
C ILE A 70 0.86 -4.50 -10.95
N THR A 71 2.06 -3.93 -10.91
CA THR A 71 2.52 -2.93 -11.89
C THR A 71 3.39 -3.50 -13.01
N SER A 72 3.91 -4.72 -12.88
CA SER A 72 4.75 -5.39 -13.88
C SER A 72 3.95 -5.97 -15.07
N VAL A 73 2.68 -5.58 -15.22
CA VAL A 73 1.80 -5.98 -16.33
C VAL A 73 1.74 -4.89 -17.40
#